data_AF-A0A3C0YAN4-F1
#
_entry.id   AF-A0A3C0YAN4-F1
#
_cell.length_a   1.000
_cell.length_b   1.000
_cell.length_c   1.000
_cell.angle_alpha   90.00
_cell.angle_beta   90.00
_cell.angle_gamma   90.00
#
_symmetry.space_group_name_H-M   'P 1'
#
loop_
_entity.id
_entity.type
_entity.pdbx_description
1 polymer ?
#
loop_
_entity_poly.entity_id
_entity_poly.type
_entity_poly.pdbx_seq_one_letter_code
_entity_poly.pdbx_strand_id
1 'polypeptide(L)'
;MIEIRKGQAPAQLVRAEFSVRFRAAFIDPAFRAEEQSIARLEEIAWAGYTEGRKAPVTQKAGPGYVDPDYELSTEWTATKQRIIDAQRSWADPLRPSRVLLICGSARNDGTCPGEISKSFRLLGIARETLDQADIQVDVLDLSLLTSEYGRNIHPCKGCVSTAMPLCHWPCSCYPNHALNQTNDWMSEIYERWTAAHAVIIVSPVYWYQSPSPLKLMIDRLVCADGGNPDPTSTSGKKAGKAKELEMAGWDYPQHLAGRAYGLIVHGDVAGVEVSRRALSDWLDWMGFIDAGVQARLDRFIGYYQPYATSHEALDQDKPVQEEARNVARAVAKAVVELRAGRLQAVQPSLSRPRPK
;
A
#
# COMPACT_ATOMS: atom_id res chain seq x y z
N MET A 1 -15.25 2.65 32.11
CA MET A 1 -15.22 1.37 31.38
C MET A 1 -15.50 1.65 29.91
N ILE A 2 -14.62 1.22 29.01
CA ILE A 2 -14.80 1.47 27.57
C ILE A 2 -15.80 0.46 27.00
N GLU A 3 -16.91 0.93 26.45
CA GLU A 3 -17.94 0.08 25.84
C GLU A 3 -17.60 -0.24 24.37
N ILE A 4 -17.70 -1.51 23.98
CA ILE A 4 -17.48 -1.96 22.59
C ILE A 4 -18.82 -2.22 21.91
N ARG A 5 -19.13 -1.44 20.87
CA ARG A 5 -20.34 -1.58 20.06
C ARG A 5 -20.23 -2.81 19.14
N LYS A 6 -21.28 -3.61 19.05
CA LYS A 6 -21.38 -4.85 18.24
C LYS A 6 -22.76 -4.91 17.57
N GLY A 7 -22.91 -5.72 16.51
CA GLY A 7 -24.22 -6.02 15.88
C GLY A 7 -24.28 -5.91 14.36
N GLN A 8 -23.23 -5.45 13.69
CA GLN A 8 -23.23 -5.29 12.22
C GLN A 8 -22.94 -6.58 11.44
N ALA A 9 -22.07 -7.45 11.98
CA ALA A 9 -21.67 -8.66 11.26
C ALA A 9 -22.80 -9.71 11.29
N PRO A 10 -23.17 -10.31 10.14
CA PRO A 10 -24.11 -11.42 10.12
C PRO A 10 -23.50 -12.67 10.75
N ALA A 11 -24.33 -13.70 10.94
CA ALA A 11 -23.85 -15.03 11.30
C ALA A 11 -22.89 -15.59 10.23
N GLN A 12 -22.07 -16.58 10.62
CA GLN A 12 -21.25 -17.33 9.67
C GLN A 12 -22.13 -18.00 8.61
N LEU A 13 -21.57 -18.17 7.40
CA LEU A 13 -22.23 -18.88 6.31
C LEU A 13 -22.60 -20.30 6.75
N VAL A 14 -23.73 -20.79 6.28
CA VAL A 14 -24.05 -22.21 6.41
C VAL A 14 -23.27 -23.04 5.39
N ARG A 15 -23.14 -24.35 5.62
CA ARG A 15 -22.32 -25.28 4.80
C ARG A 15 -22.62 -25.17 3.31
N ALA A 16 -23.90 -25.06 2.92
CA ALA A 16 -24.33 -24.97 1.54
C ALA A 16 -23.88 -23.67 0.85
N GLU A 17 -23.98 -22.53 1.52
CA GLU A 17 -23.55 -21.23 0.99
C GLU A 17 -22.03 -21.17 0.83
N PHE A 18 -21.29 -21.72 1.80
CA PHE A 18 -19.84 -21.86 1.71
C PHE A 18 -19.44 -22.72 0.51
N SER A 19 -20.11 -23.86 0.31
CA SER A 19 -19.87 -24.77 -0.82
C SER A 19 -19.97 -24.06 -2.16
N VAL A 20 -21.05 -23.28 -2.37
CA VAL A 20 -21.25 -22.52 -3.60
C VAL A 20 -20.08 -21.56 -3.84
N ARG A 21 -19.62 -20.83 -2.82
CA ARG A 21 -18.51 -19.87 -2.95
C ARG A 21 -17.17 -20.56 -3.19
N PHE A 22 -16.88 -21.65 -2.49
CA PHE A 22 -15.63 -22.40 -2.65
C PHE A 22 -15.52 -23.01 -4.05
N ARG A 23 -16.61 -23.63 -4.54
CA ARG A 23 -16.64 -24.33 -5.83
C ARG A 23 -16.64 -23.40 -7.04
N ALA A 24 -16.93 -22.10 -6.86
CA ALA A 24 -16.93 -21.12 -7.94
C ALA A 24 -15.57 -21.01 -8.66
N ALA A 25 -14.46 -21.31 -7.98
CA ALA A 25 -13.12 -21.33 -8.58
C ALA A 25 -12.87 -22.54 -9.52
N PHE A 26 -13.75 -23.56 -9.50
CA PHE A 26 -13.55 -24.84 -10.18
C PHE A 26 -14.67 -25.15 -11.19
N ILE A 27 -15.29 -24.12 -11.78
CA ILE A 27 -16.41 -24.28 -12.71
C ILE A 27 -16.00 -24.81 -14.10
N ASP A 28 -14.73 -24.68 -14.45
CA ASP A 28 -14.21 -25.16 -15.74
C ASP A 28 -14.45 -26.67 -15.87
N PRO A 29 -15.01 -27.16 -17.01
CA PRO A 29 -15.25 -28.58 -17.24
C PRO A 29 -14.03 -29.49 -17.04
N ALA A 30 -12.80 -28.97 -17.17
CA ALA A 30 -11.57 -29.70 -16.88
C ALA A 30 -11.49 -30.21 -15.42
N PHE A 31 -12.14 -29.52 -14.47
CA PHE A 31 -12.17 -29.94 -13.06
C PHE A 31 -13.16 -31.07 -12.76
N ARG A 32 -14.01 -31.49 -13.72
CA ARG A 32 -15.04 -32.53 -13.47
C ARG A 32 -14.45 -33.86 -13.02
N ALA A 33 -13.29 -34.23 -13.56
CA ALA A 33 -12.61 -35.46 -13.14
C ALA A 33 -12.14 -35.41 -11.68
N GLU A 34 -11.99 -34.21 -11.11
CA GLU A 34 -11.48 -33.96 -9.76
C GLU A 34 -12.58 -33.64 -8.74
N GLU A 35 -13.86 -33.90 -9.06
CA GLU A 35 -14.99 -33.55 -8.19
C GLU A 35 -14.85 -34.13 -6.76
N GLN A 36 -14.38 -35.37 -6.65
CA GLN A 36 -14.12 -36.01 -5.35
C GLN A 36 -12.97 -35.33 -4.60
N SER A 37 -11.92 -34.92 -5.31
CA SER A 37 -10.78 -34.20 -4.72
C SER A 37 -11.19 -32.82 -4.23
N ILE A 38 -11.98 -32.09 -5.03
CA ILE A 38 -12.54 -30.78 -4.67
C ILE A 38 -13.42 -30.91 -3.42
N ALA A 39 -14.26 -31.94 -3.32
CA ALA A 39 -15.08 -32.19 -2.14
C ALA A 39 -14.24 -32.38 -0.86
N ARG A 40 -13.12 -33.13 -0.95
CA ARG A 40 -12.20 -33.31 0.20
C ARG A 40 -11.54 -31.99 0.61
N LEU A 41 -11.07 -31.19 -0.35
CA LEU A 41 -10.45 -29.89 -0.08
C LEU A 41 -11.45 -28.89 0.51
N GLU A 42 -12.69 -28.92 0.04
CA GLU A 42 -13.77 -28.09 0.54
C GLU A 42 -14.09 -28.37 2.01
N GLU A 43 -14.13 -29.64 2.43
CA GLU A 43 -14.32 -30.00 3.86
C GLU A 43 -13.21 -29.44 4.74
N ILE A 44 -11.96 -29.49 4.28
CA ILE A 44 -10.81 -28.91 5.00
C ILE A 44 -10.93 -27.39 5.10
N ALA A 45 -11.31 -26.73 4.00
CA ALA A 45 -11.51 -25.29 3.96
C ALA A 45 -12.69 -24.85 4.86
N TRP A 46 -13.77 -25.64 4.88
CA TRP A 46 -14.93 -25.43 5.74
C TRP A 46 -14.56 -25.51 7.23
N ALA A 47 -13.78 -26.52 7.63
CA ALA A 47 -13.24 -26.60 8.99
C ALA A 47 -12.39 -25.36 9.33
N GLY A 48 -11.56 -24.90 8.39
CA GLY A 48 -10.75 -23.69 8.58
C GLY A 48 -11.57 -22.42 8.76
N TYR A 49 -12.64 -22.28 8.00
CA TYR A 49 -13.58 -21.17 8.09
C TYR A 49 -14.32 -21.15 9.44
N THR A 50 -14.90 -22.29 9.83
CA THR A 50 -15.72 -22.41 11.05
C THR A 50 -14.89 -22.24 12.32
N GLU A 51 -13.69 -22.81 12.37
CA GLU A 51 -12.74 -22.63 13.48
C GLU A 51 -12.05 -21.25 13.48
N GLY A 52 -12.20 -20.47 12.39
CA GLY A 52 -11.60 -19.15 12.29
C GLY A 52 -10.07 -19.16 12.23
N ARG A 53 -9.47 -20.19 11.61
CA ARG A 53 -8.01 -20.38 11.46
C ARG A 53 -7.39 -19.34 10.53
N LYS A 54 -7.29 -18.10 11.01
CA LYS A 54 -6.76 -16.96 10.26
C LYS A 54 -5.28 -17.12 9.92
N ALA A 55 -4.47 -17.50 10.90
CA ALA A 55 -3.03 -17.72 10.78
C ALA A 55 -2.75 -19.19 11.12
N PRO A 56 -2.56 -20.07 10.11
CA PRO A 56 -2.46 -21.51 10.33
C PRO A 56 -1.14 -21.93 10.99
N VAL A 57 -0.10 -21.09 10.86
CA VAL A 57 1.21 -21.34 11.46
C VAL A 57 1.58 -20.16 12.37
N THR A 58 1.93 -20.47 13.61
CA THR A 58 2.30 -19.50 14.63
C THR A 58 3.59 -19.87 15.33
N GLN A 59 4.18 -18.87 15.98
CA GLN A 59 5.31 -19.02 16.89
C GLN A 59 5.18 -18.04 18.06
N LYS A 60 5.84 -18.33 19.17
CA LYS A 60 5.98 -17.39 20.29
C LYS A 60 6.58 -16.06 19.84
N ALA A 61 6.02 -14.96 20.34
CA ALA A 61 6.49 -13.61 20.03
C ALA A 61 7.94 -13.39 20.46
N GLY A 62 8.31 -13.93 21.63
CA GLY A 62 9.66 -13.86 22.18
C GLY A 62 9.97 -12.53 22.89
N PRO A 63 11.21 -12.37 23.37
CA PRO A 63 11.63 -11.20 24.15
C PRO A 63 11.45 -9.88 23.38
N GLY A 64 11.08 -8.82 24.09
CA GLY A 64 10.87 -7.47 23.52
C GLY A 64 9.42 -7.17 23.10
N TYR A 65 8.54 -8.17 23.11
CA TYR A 65 7.08 -8.00 23.02
C TYR A 65 6.47 -7.86 24.42
N VAL A 66 5.35 -7.15 24.52
CA VAL A 66 4.60 -6.99 25.79
C VAL A 66 4.14 -8.34 26.35
N ASP A 67 3.75 -9.27 25.50
CA ASP A 67 3.47 -10.66 25.87
C ASP A 67 4.34 -11.60 25.02
N PRO A 68 5.52 -12.02 25.55
CA PRO A 68 6.45 -12.91 24.85
C PRO A 68 5.87 -14.29 24.50
N ASP A 69 4.89 -14.75 25.26
CA ASP A 69 4.28 -16.06 25.09
C ASP A 69 3.10 -16.06 24.10
N TYR A 70 2.71 -14.90 23.59
CA TYR A 70 1.67 -14.78 22.58
C TYR A 70 2.05 -15.48 21.27
N GLU A 71 1.12 -16.25 20.70
CA GLU A 71 1.29 -16.91 19.40
C GLU A 71 1.10 -15.92 18.24
N LEU A 72 2.19 -15.47 17.62
CA LEU A 72 2.18 -14.61 16.45
C LEU A 72 2.23 -15.43 15.16
N SER A 73 1.59 -14.93 14.10
CA SER A 73 1.75 -15.47 12.75
C SER A 73 3.22 -15.42 12.32
N THR A 74 3.73 -16.54 11.84
CA THR A 74 5.09 -16.62 11.28
C THR A 74 5.24 -15.73 10.06
N GLU A 75 4.22 -15.65 9.19
CA GLU A 75 4.17 -14.76 8.03
C GLU A 75 4.26 -13.27 8.44
N TRP A 76 3.50 -12.87 9.47
CA TRP A 76 3.57 -11.51 9.98
C TRP A 76 4.95 -11.19 10.57
N THR A 77 5.54 -12.12 11.31
CA THR A 77 6.87 -11.94 11.92
C THR A 77 7.95 -11.81 10.84
N ALA A 78 7.89 -12.64 9.80
CA ALA A 78 8.80 -12.55 8.66
C ALA A 78 8.68 -11.19 7.94
N THR A 79 7.46 -10.69 7.72
CA THR A 79 7.25 -9.37 7.13
C THR A 79 7.76 -8.24 8.02
N LYS A 80 7.53 -8.30 9.34
CA LYS A 80 8.09 -7.32 10.27
C LYS A 80 9.62 -7.31 10.23
N GLN A 81 10.26 -8.48 10.15
CA GLN A 81 11.71 -8.56 10.05
C GLN A 81 12.24 -7.90 8.78
N ARG A 82 11.64 -8.17 7.61
CA ARG A 82 12.03 -7.51 6.35
C ARG A 82 11.88 -5.99 6.41
N ILE A 83 10.83 -5.49 7.05
CA ILE A 83 10.63 -4.04 7.27
C ILE A 83 11.74 -3.46 8.18
N ILE A 84 12.11 -4.16 9.26
CA ILE A 84 13.22 -3.72 10.14
C ILE A 84 14.52 -3.63 9.34
N ASP A 85 14.82 -4.63 8.51
CA ASP A 85 16.05 -4.66 7.70
C ASP A 85 16.04 -3.61 6.58
N ALA A 86 14.87 -3.34 5.99
CA ALA A 86 14.65 -2.23 5.06
C ALA A 86 14.86 -0.87 5.75
N GLN A 87 14.37 -0.68 6.97
CA GLN A 87 14.55 0.55 7.74
C GLN A 87 16.02 0.77 8.11
N ARG A 88 16.74 -0.30 8.48
CA ARG A 88 18.20 -0.24 8.71
C ARG A 88 18.95 0.16 7.44
N SER A 89 18.58 -0.42 6.29
CA SER A 89 19.19 -0.09 5.00
C SER A 89 18.91 1.34 4.56
N TRP A 90 17.70 1.85 4.81
CA TRP A 90 17.34 3.25 4.58
C TRP A 90 18.16 4.22 5.44
N ALA A 91 18.44 3.86 6.69
CA ALA A 91 19.21 4.70 7.61
C ALA A 91 20.73 4.69 7.35
N ASP A 92 21.23 3.77 6.52
CA ASP A 92 22.65 3.60 6.24
C ASP A 92 23.15 4.63 5.20
N PRO A 93 24.05 5.57 5.57
CA PRO A 93 24.58 6.58 4.66
C PRO A 93 25.46 5.99 3.55
N LEU A 94 25.95 4.74 3.70
CA LEU A 94 26.77 4.05 2.71
C LEU A 94 25.94 3.31 1.66
N ARG A 95 24.65 3.09 1.90
CA ARG A 95 23.75 2.47 0.91
C ARG A 95 23.37 3.45 -0.19
N PRO A 96 23.13 3.00 -1.43
CA PRO A 96 22.64 3.87 -2.49
C PRO A 96 21.32 4.55 -2.13
N SER A 97 21.14 5.78 -2.64
CA SER A 97 19.84 6.44 -2.68
C SER A 97 18.83 5.57 -3.43
N ARG A 98 17.59 5.55 -2.95
CA ARG A 98 16.53 4.69 -3.49
C ARG A 98 15.22 5.43 -3.64
N VAL A 99 14.59 5.34 -4.81
CA VAL A 99 13.28 5.92 -5.09
C VAL A 99 12.33 4.83 -5.55
N LEU A 100 11.14 4.77 -4.92
CA LEU A 100 10.05 3.89 -5.33
C LEU A 100 9.16 4.63 -6.32
N LEU A 101 9.15 4.19 -7.58
CA LEU A 101 8.23 4.65 -8.61
C LEU A 101 6.98 3.78 -8.62
N ILE A 102 5.81 4.40 -8.51
CA ILE A 102 4.54 3.69 -8.40
C ILE A 102 3.69 4.01 -9.64
N CYS A 103 3.42 2.99 -10.46
CA CYS A 103 2.41 3.10 -11.51
C CYS A 103 1.03 2.92 -10.87
N GLY A 104 0.25 4.00 -10.77
CA GLY A 104 -1.10 3.99 -10.23
C GLY A 104 -2.17 3.49 -11.20
N SER A 105 -1.80 3.17 -12.44
CA SER A 105 -2.73 2.68 -13.46
C SER A 105 -3.25 1.29 -13.10
N ALA A 106 -4.54 1.05 -13.35
CA ALA A 106 -5.14 -0.28 -13.25
C ALA A 106 -5.01 -1.11 -14.55
N ARG A 107 -4.45 -0.53 -15.62
CA ARG A 107 -4.34 -1.16 -16.94
C ARG A 107 -2.91 -1.30 -17.43
N ASN A 108 -2.68 -2.38 -18.19
CA ASN A 108 -1.53 -2.67 -19.03
C ASN A 108 -1.99 -3.46 -20.29
N ASP A 109 -1.05 -3.80 -21.15
CA ASP A 109 -1.22 -4.56 -22.39
C ASP A 109 -1.32 -6.09 -22.20
N GLY A 110 -1.10 -6.59 -20.99
CA GLY A 110 -1.24 -8.00 -20.64
C GLY A 110 -2.67 -8.45 -20.32
N THR A 111 -3.66 -7.54 -20.39
CA THR A 111 -5.07 -7.82 -20.05
C THR A 111 -6.04 -7.06 -20.96
N CYS A 112 -7.34 -7.06 -20.66
CA CYS A 112 -8.44 -6.54 -21.50
C CYS A 112 -8.16 -5.21 -22.23
N PRO A 113 -7.45 -4.22 -21.65
CA PRO A 113 -7.23 -2.96 -22.32
C PRO A 113 -6.24 -3.00 -23.49
N GLY A 114 -5.41 -4.05 -23.63
CA GLY A 114 -4.59 -4.33 -24.82
C GLY A 114 -3.47 -3.32 -25.14
N GLU A 115 -3.26 -2.30 -24.31
CA GLU A 115 -2.23 -1.29 -24.51
C GLU A 115 -1.60 -0.86 -23.17
N ILE A 116 -0.31 -0.56 -23.21
CA ILE A 116 0.44 0.08 -22.12
C ILE A 116 -0.28 1.34 -21.63
N SER A 117 -0.16 1.68 -20.34
CA SER A 117 -0.77 2.91 -19.82
C SER A 117 0.11 4.14 -20.02
N LYS A 118 -0.49 5.32 -20.24
CA LYS A 118 0.22 6.61 -20.21
C LYS A 118 1.00 6.82 -18.91
N SER A 119 0.47 6.32 -17.77
CA SER A 119 1.20 6.34 -16.49
C SER A 119 2.50 5.57 -16.53
N PHE A 120 2.50 4.36 -17.09
CA PHE A 120 3.72 3.56 -17.20
C PHE A 120 4.74 4.24 -18.12
N ARG A 121 4.29 4.88 -19.20
CA ARG A 121 5.16 5.66 -20.11
C ARG A 121 5.80 6.86 -19.41
N LEU A 122 5.01 7.65 -18.67
CA LEU A 122 5.51 8.78 -17.86
C LEU A 122 6.44 8.31 -16.73
N LEU A 123 6.14 7.16 -16.11
CA LEU A 123 7.00 6.51 -15.13
C LEU A 123 8.35 6.12 -15.75
N GLY A 124 8.37 5.60 -16.97
CA GLY A 124 9.60 5.30 -17.72
C GLY A 124 10.50 6.52 -17.90
N ILE A 125 9.92 7.68 -18.23
CA ILE A 125 10.65 8.96 -18.36
C ILE A 125 11.26 9.38 -17.01
N ALA A 126 10.49 9.26 -15.92
CA ALA A 126 10.98 9.56 -14.58
C ALA A 126 12.11 8.59 -14.16
N ARG A 127 11.97 7.29 -14.46
CA ARG A 127 12.99 6.27 -14.22
C ARG A 127 14.31 6.61 -14.88
N GLU A 128 14.29 6.88 -16.19
CA GLU A 128 15.51 7.24 -16.94
C GLU A 128 16.23 8.44 -16.32
N THR A 129 15.47 9.42 -15.84
CA THR A 129 16.02 10.62 -15.20
C THR A 129 16.66 10.31 -13.83
N LEU A 130 16.07 9.40 -13.06
CA LEU A 130 16.62 8.95 -11.77
C LEU A 130 17.86 8.06 -11.96
N ASP A 131 17.83 7.16 -12.95
CA ASP A 131 18.97 6.30 -13.29
C ASP A 131 20.19 7.16 -13.69
N GLN A 132 19.97 8.23 -14.48
CA GLN A 132 21.01 9.21 -14.83
C GLN A 132 21.56 9.98 -13.62
N ALA A 133 20.81 10.05 -12.52
CA ALA A 133 21.21 10.68 -11.28
C ALA A 133 21.83 9.69 -10.27
N ASP A 134 22.14 8.46 -10.70
CA ASP A 134 22.70 7.38 -9.87
C ASP A 134 21.82 7.05 -8.64
N ILE A 135 20.51 7.13 -8.83
CA ILE A 135 19.52 6.73 -7.82
C ILE A 135 18.99 5.35 -8.18
N GLN A 136 19.01 4.42 -7.22
CA GLN A 136 18.40 3.12 -7.39
C GLN A 136 16.87 3.26 -7.52
N VAL A 137 16.33 2.86 -8.67
CA VAL A 137 14.89 2.87 -8.91
C VAL A 137 14.28 1.52 -8.58
N ASP A 138 13.17 1.54 -7.83
CA ASP A 138 12.29 0.41 -7.60
C ASP A 138 10.92 0.68 -8.25
N VAL A 139 10.44 -0.16 -9.16
CA VAL A 139 9.18 0.06 -9.90
C VAL A 139 8.06 -0.82 -9.36
N LEU A 140 7.06 -0.21 -8.72
CA LEU A 140 5.83 -0.85 -8.25
C LEU A 140 4.71 -0.60 -9.26
N ASP A 141 4.44 -1.58 -10.11
CA ASP A 141 3.35 -1.51 -11.07
C ASP A 141 2.05 -2.10 -10.51
N LEU A 142 1.11 -1.24 -10.11
CA LEU A 142 -0.15 -1.69 -9.53
C LEU A 142 -1.14 -2.26 -10.57
N SER A 143 -0.83 -2.15 -11.87
CA SER A 143 -1.62 -2.79 -12.91
C SER A 143 -1.54 -4.33 -12.83
N LEU A 144 -0.52 -4.87 -12.17
CA LEU A 144 -0.41 -6.32 -11.94
C LEU A 144 -1.55 -6.89 -11.10
N LEU A 145 -2.28 -6.07 -10.34
CA LEU A 145 -3.49 -6.51 -9.65
C LEU A 145 -4.63 -6.90 -10.59
N THR A 146 -4.60 -6.47 -11.85
CA THR A 146 -5.63 -6.75 -12.85
C THR A 146 -5.15 -7.69 -13.96
N SER A 147 -3.84 -7.94 -14.06
CA SER A 147 -3.25 -8.78 -15.10
C SER A 147 -2.56 -10.05 -14.59
N GLU A 148 -2.18 -10.13 -13.31
CA GLU A 148 -1.50 -11.30 -12.76
C GLU A 148 -2.46 -12.21 -11.99
N TYR A 149 -2.38 -13.52 -12.27
CA TYR A 149 -3.22 -14.51 -11.60
C TYR A 149 -2.98 -14.52 -10.08
N GLY A 150 -4.05 -14.27 -9.32
CA GLY A 150 -4.04 -14.42 -7.87
C GLY A 150 -3.38 -13.29 -7.08
N ARG A 151 -2.75 -12.29 -7.70
CA ARG A 151 -2.16 -11.15 -6.99
C ARG A 151 -3.25 -10.20 -6.51
N ASN A 152 -3.32 -9.95 -5.20
CA ASN A 152 -4.37 -9.13 -4.60
C ASN A 152 -3.82 -8.07 -3.63
N ILE A 153 -4.53 -6.93 -3.52
CA ILE A 153 -4.49 -6.11 -2.30
C ILE A 153 -5.89 -6.15 -1.72
N HIS A 154 -6.05 -6.83 -0.58
CA HIS A 154 -7.36 -6.88 0.07
C HIS A 154 -7.69 -5.52 0.72
N PRO A 155 -8.97 -5.08 0.72
CA PRO A 155 -9.36 -3.79 1.28
C PRO A 155 -8.95 -3.59 2.74
N CYS A 156 -8.66 -2.36 3.15
CA CYS A 156 -8.40 -2.08 4.56
C CYS A 156 -9.66 -2.34 5.41
N LYS A 157 -9.48 -2.99 6.57
CA LYS A 157 -10.57 -3.25 7.52
C LYS A 157 -10.87 -2.06 8.45
N GLY A 158 -10.16 -0.94 8.31
CA GLY A 158 -10.40 0.27 9.10
C GLY A 158 -10.16 0.12 10.60
N CYS A 159 -9.20 -0.72 11.03
CA CYS A 159 -8.95 -0.96 12.47
C CYS A 159 -8.67 0.34 13.24
N VAL A 160 -7.99 1.30 12.59
CA VAL A 160 -7.70 2.63 13.13
C VAL A 160 -8.96 3.38 13.57
N SER A 161 -10.09 3.19 12.88
CA SER A 161 -11.37 3.83 13.23
C SER A 161 -12.01 3.25 14.50
N THR A 162 -11.47 2.15 15.04
CA THR A 162 -11.83 1.66 16.38
C THR A 162 -10.90 2.24 17.45
N ALA A 163 -9.59 2.14 17.20
CA ALA A 163 -8.52 2.75 17.98
C ALA A 163 -7.21 2.62 17.17
N MET A 164 -6.31 3.61 17.21
CA MET A 164 -5.05 3.53 16.47
C MET A 164 -4.21 2.28 16.82
N PRO A 165 -4.05 1.88 18.10
CA PRO A 165 -3.26 0.71 18.44
C PRO A 165 -3.87 -0.62 17.98
N LEU A 166 -5.13 -0.64 17.54
CA LEU A 166 -5.75 -1.82 16.92
C LEU A 166 -5.24 -2.01 15.49
N CYS A 167 -4.82 -0.94 14.81
CA CYS A 167 -4.12 -1.01 13.54
C CYS A 167 -2.67 -1.44 13.82
N HIS A 168 -2.16 -2.51 13.22
CA HIS A 168 -0.80 -2.99 13.50
C HIS A 168 0.15 -2.61 12.37
N TRP A 169 1.43 -2.38 12.67
CA TRP A 169 2.50 -2.14 11.70
C TRP A 169 3.54 -3.29 11.74
N PRO A 170 3.72 -4.06 10.65
CA PRO A 170 2.88 -4.11 9.45
C PRO A 170 1.46 -4.60 9.75
N CYS A 171 0.54 -4.41 8.80
CA CYS A 171 -0.85 -4.82 8.99
C CYS A 171 -0.97 -6.32 9.23
N SER A 172 -1.53 -6.70 10.38
CA SER A 172 -1.77 -8.10 10.74
C SER A 172 -3.13 -8.62 10.30
N CYS A 173 -3.95 -7.85 9.57
CA CYS A 173 -5.28 -8.29 9.13
C CYS A 173 -5.24 -9.37 8.05
N TYR A 174 -4.09 -9.51 7.39
CA TYR A 174 -3.83 -10.35 6.23
C TYR A 174 -2.47 -11.05 6.37
N PRO A 175 -2.30 -12.22 5.72
CA PRO A 175 -3.37 -13.00 5.11
C PRO A 175 -4.40 -13.48 6.14
N ASN A 176 -5.61 -13.78 5.67
CA ASN A 176 -6.63 -14.44 6.48
C ASN A 176 -7.08 -15.70 5.75
N HIS A 177 -6.42 -16.80 6.08
CA HIS A 177 -6.62 -18.10 5.44
C HIS A 177 -8.03 -18.63 5.62
N ALA A 178 -8.66 -18.38 6.77
CA ALA A 178 -10.06 -18.76 7.03
C ALA A 178 -11.07 -18.06 6.10
N LEU A 179 -10.73 -16.89 5.54
CA LEU A 179 -11.61 -16.13 4.64
C LEU A 179 -11.16 -16.16 3.17
N ASN A 180 -10.23 -17.05 2.81
CA ASN A 180 -9.60 -17.05 1.49
C ASN A 180 -9.01 -15.67 1.10
N GLN A 181 -8.47 -14.95 2.08
CA GLN A 181 -7.79 -13.66 1.87
C GLN A 181 -6.28 -13.88 1.86
N THR A 182 -5.82 -14.73 0.94
CA THR A 182 -4.42 -15.07 0.70
C THR A 182 -3.87 -14.24 -0.47
N ASN A 183 -2.60 -14.46 -0.84
CA ASN A 183 -1.90 -13.76 -1.93
C ASN A 183 -1.97 -12.22 -1.84
N ASP A 184 -1.93 -11.69 -0.61
CA ASP A 184 -1.96 -10.26 -0.32
C ASP A 184 -0.57 -9.65 -0.58
N TRP A 185 -0.49 -8.73 -1.54
CA TRP A 185 0.77 -8.15 -1.99
C TRP A 185 1.32 -7.08 -1.02
N MET A 186 0.54 -6.64 -0.04
CA MET A 186 0.94 -5.54 0.84
C MET A 186 2.19 -5.86 1.67
N SER A 187 2.45 -7.13 2.00
CA SER A 187 3.63 -7.53 2.76
C SER A 187 4.95 -7.13 2.07
N GLU A 188 5.01 -7.25 0.75
CA GLU A 188 6.15 -6.78 -0.05
C GLU A 188 6.13 -5.26 -0.21
N ILE A 189 4.95 -4.67 -0.41
CA ILE A 189 4.81 -3.23 -0.59
C ILE A 189 5.27 -2.47 0.65
N TYR A 190 4.94 -2.92 1.87
CA TYR A 190 5.40 -2.28 3.10
C TYR A 190 6.93 -2.21 3.19
N GLU A 191 7.62 -3.29 2.83
CA GLU A 191 9.08 -3.34 2.78
C GLU A 191 9.64 -2.34 1.75
N ARG A 192 9.05 -2.31 0.54
CA ARG A 192 9.49 -1.42 -0.55
C ARG A 192 9.32 0.05 -0.21
N TRP A 193 8.20 0.43 0.43
CA TRP A 193 7.98 1.77 0.97
C TRP A 193 8.98 2.11 2.07
N THR A 194 9.28 1.14 2.95
CA THR A 194 10.25 1.35 4.04
C THR A 194 11.67 1.55 3.50
N ALA A 195 12.09 0.80 2.48
CA ALA A 195 13.42 0.94 1.90
C ALA A 195 13.63 2.22 1.07
N ALA A 196 12.55 2.93 0.69
CA ALA A 196 12.63 4.09 -0.18
C ALA A 196 12.98 5.38 0.58
N HIS A 197 13.88 6.20 0.01
CA HIS A 197 14.16 7.56 0.48
C HIS A 197 13.16 8.57 -0.04
N ALA A 198 12.59 8.29 -1.22
CA ALA A 198 11.44 9.00 -1.75
C ALA A 198 10.51 8.10 -2.55
N VAL A 199 9.28 8.55 -2.74
CA VAL A 199 8.29 7.90 -3.60
C VAL A 199 7.87 8.85 -4.72
N ILE A 200 7.66 8.33 -5.93
CA ILE A 200 6.97 9.08 -7.00
C ILE A 200 5.75 8.29 -7.43
N ILE A 201 4.57 8.90 -7.29
CA ILE A 201 3.32 8.27 -7.71
C ILE A 201 2.90 8.84 -9.07
N VAL A 202 2.79 7.96 -10.06
CA VAL A 202 2.32 8.31 -11.40
C VAL A 202 0.92 7.74 -11.61
N SER A 203 -0.11 8.59 -11.54
CA SER A 203 -1.50 8.15 -11.51
C SER A 203 -2.34 8.79 -12.61
N PRO A 204 -3.19 8.01 -13.30
CA PRO A 204 -4.33 8.61 -13.98
C PRO A 204 -5.38 9.05 -12.95
N VAL A 205 -6.43 9.73 -13.40
CA VAL A 205 -7.62 10.03 -12.60
C VAL A 205 -8.80 9.21 -13.08
N TYR A 206 -9.45 8.49 -12.15
CA TYR A 206 -10.72 7.79 -12.41
C TYR A 206 -11.82 8.47 -11.61
N TRP A 207 -12.79 9.08 -12.30
CA TRP A 207 -13.95 9.74 -11.66
C TRP A 207 -13.57 10.65 -10.49
N TYR A 208 -12.62 11.58 -10.71
CA TYR A 208 -12.11 12.52 -9.69
C TYR A 208 -11.39 11.87 -8.50
N GLN A 209 -10.99 10.60 -8.62
CA GLN A 209 -10.38 9.82 -7.55
C GLN A 209 -9.14 9.06 -8.02
N SER A 210 -8.38 8.55 -7.04
CA SER A 210 -7.31 7.57 -7.29
C SER A 210 -7.90 6.27 -7.88
N PRO A 211 -7.24 5.64 -8.86
CA PRO A 211 -7.64 4.32 -9.35
C PRO A 211 -7.73 3.29 -8.23
N SER A 212 -8.64 2.31 -8.37
CA SER A 212 -8.89 1.31 -7.31
C SER A 212 -7.63 0.58 -6.83
N PRO A 213 -6.69 0.11 -7.68
CA PRO A 213 -5.43 -0.48 -7.22
C PRO A 213 -4.59 0.46 -6.36
N LEU A 214 -4.45 1.72 -6.77
CA LEU A 214 -3.76 2.75 -6.00
C LEU A 214 -4.48 3.02 -4.67
N LYS A 215 -5.81 3.15 -4.68
CA LYS A 215 -6.61 3.41 -3.49
C LYS A 215 -6.54 2.26 -2.47
N LEU A 216 -6.53 1.01 -2.93
CA LEU A 216 -6.34 -0.17 -2.08
C LEU A 216 -4.99 -0.12 -1.34
N MET A 217 -3.92 0.23 -2.05
CA MET A 217 -2.59 0.41 -1.43
C MET A 217 -2.60 1.56 -0.41
N ILE A 218 -3.15 2.73 -0.78
CA ILE A 218 -3.26 3.92 0.08
C ILE A 218 -3.99 3.55 1.39
N ASP A 219 -5.15 2.92 1.29
CA ASP A 219 -5.97 2.56 2.45
C ASP A 219 -5.27 1.57 3.38
N ARG A 220 -4.44 0.71 2.82
CA ARG A 220 -3.66 -0.28 3.57
C ARG A 220 -2.38 0.30 4.18
N LEU A 221 -1.93 1.48 3.74
CA LEU A 221 -0.80 2.21 4.33
C LEU A 221 -1.17 3.04 5.57
N VAL A 222 -2.45 3.14 5.92
CA VAL A 222 -2.88 3.81 7.16
C VAL A 222 -2.22 3.24 8.42
N CYS A 223 -1.79 1.97 8.39
CA CYS A 223 -1.02 1.37 9.48
C CYS A 223 0.37 1.98 9.67
N ALA A 224 0.98 2.58 8.64
CA ALA A 224 2.24 3.30 8.77
C ALA A 224 2.08 4.67 9.44
N ASP A 225 0.88 5.26 9.47
CA ASP A 225 0.65 6.57 10.10
C ASP A 225 0.83 6.51 11.63
N GLY A 226 0.36 5.44 12.26
CA GLY A 226 0.51 5.30 13.71
C GLY A 226 0.23 3.91 14.25
N GLY A 227 0.24 2.89 13.40
CA GLY A 227 -0.11 1.54 13.80
C GLY A 227 0.83 0.97 14.87
N ASN A 228 0.33 0.08 15.68
CA ASN A 228 1.03 -0.60 16.74
C ASN A 228 2.03 -1.63 16.19
N PRO A 229 3.34 -1.50 16.45
CA PRO A 229 4.35 -2.46 16.01
C PRO A 229 4.38 -3.76 16.85
N ASP A 230 3.60 -3.82 17.93
CA ASP A 230 3.49 -4.93 18.86
C ASP A 230 2.03 -5.42 18.95
N PRO A 231 1.62 -6.41 18.14
CA PRO A 231 0.29 -7.02 18.23
C PRO A 231 -0.06 -7.63 19.60
N THR A 232 0.93 -7.92 20.44
CA THR A 232 0.75 -8.62 21.71
C THR A 232 0.25 -7.68 22.80
N SER A 233 0.57 -6.38 22.70
CA SER A 233 0.10 -5.34 23.63
C SER A 233 -1.43 -5.18 23.61
N THR A 234 -2.07 -5.51 22.49
CA THR A 234 -3.53 -5.56 22.33
C THR A 234 -4.08 -6.99 22.32
N SER A 235 -3.24 -7.99 22.60
CA SER A 235 -3.54 -9.43 22.50
C SER A 235 -4.23 -9.80 21.19
N GLY A 236 -3.65 -9.36 20.08
CA GLY A 236 -4.20 -9.48 18.74
C GLY A 236 -5.14 -8.31 18.41
N LYS A 237 -6.35 -8.60 17.92
CA LYS A 237 -7.31 -7.56 17.50
C LYS A 237 -8.40 -7.33 18.56
N LYS A 238 -8.03 -7.16 19.84
CA LYS A 238 -9.00 -6.87 20.91
C LYS A 238 -9.23 -5.35 21.03
N ALA A 239 -10.42 -4.91 20.60
CA ALA A 239 -10.81 -3.50 20.59
C ALA A 239 -10.72 -2.82 21.96
N GLY A 240 -11.10 -3.50 23.05
CA GLY A 240 -11.04 -2.95 24.42
C GLY A 240 -9.62 -2.54 24.82
N LYS A 241 -8.67 -3.47 24.73
CA LYS A 241 -7.26 -3.22 25.03
C LYS A 241 -6.66 -2.11 24.16
N ALA A 242 -6.99 -2.10 22.87
CA ALA A 242 -6.50 -1.07 21.95
C ALA A 242 -7.00 0.33 22.32
N LYS A 243 -8.28 0.47 22.71
CA LYS A 243 -8.84 1.74 23.18
C LYS A 243 -8.23 2.16 24.53
N GLU A 244 -8.03 1.23 25.45
CA GLU A 244 -7.34 1.51 26.72
C GLU A 244 -5.92 2.03 26.48
N LEU A 245 -5.19 1.39 25.57
CA LEU A 245 -3.84 1.80 25.18
C LEU A 245 -3.82 3.16 24.50
N GLU A 246 -4.82 3.48 23.66
CA GLU A 246 -4.92 4.80 23.04
C GLU A 246 -5.20 5.91 24.06
N MET A 247 -6.15 5.67 24.98
CA MET A 247 -6.48 6.60 26.05
C MET A 247 -5.34 6.82 27.05
N ALA A 248 -4.38 5.89 27.12
CA ALA A 248 -3.17 6.04 27.91
C ALA A 248 -2.12 6.98 27.28
N GLY A 249 -2.40 7.55 26.10
CA GLY A 249 -1.54 8.53 25.43
C GLY A 249 -0.70 7.91 24.31
N TRP A 250 -1.35 7.27 23.34
CA TRP A 250 -0.65 6.75 22.15
C TRP A 250 0.07 7.86 21.39
N ASP A 251 1.28 7.57 20.92
CA ASP A 251 2.25 8.54 20.43
C ASP A 251 2.20 8.78 18.91
N TYR A 252 1.47 7.95 18.16
CA TYR A 252 1.28 8.08 16.71
C TYR A 252 2.60 8.19 15.92
N PRO A 253 3.39 7.10 15.86
CA PRO A 253 4.82 7.14 15.50
C PRO A 253 5.18 7.54 14.07
N GLN A 254 4.23 7.54 13.11
CA GLN A 254 4.48 7.81 11.69
C GLN A 254 5.69 7.04 11.13
N HIS A 255 5.58 5.70 11.07
CA HIS A 255 6.66 4.77 10.73
C HIS A 255 7.42 5.06 9.44
N LEU A 256 6.81 5.80 8.52
CA LEU A 256 7.41 6.15 7.22
C LEU A 256 7.82 7.62 7.10
N ALA A 257 7.70 8.42 8.16
CA ALA A 257 8.04 9.85 8.15
C ALA A 257 9.51 10.11 7.74
N GLY A 258 9.76 11.30 7.21
CA GLY A 258 11.09 11.75 6.79
C GLY A 258 11.52 11.30 5.40
N ARG A 259 10.61 10.71 4.60
CA ARG A 259 10.83 10.37 3.18
C ARG A 259 10.32 11.49 2.29
N ALA A 260 10.95 11.75 1.14
CA ALA A 260 10.45 12.75 0.20
C ALA A 260 9.37 12.18 -0.75
N TYR A 261 8.62 13.04 -1.44
CA TYR A 261 7.68 12.58 -2.47
C TYR A 261 7.61 13.47 -3.72
N GLY A 262 7.18 12.85 -4.82
CA GLY A 262 6.72 13.52 -6.04
C GLY A 262 5.44 12.88 -6.59
N LEU A 263 4.70 13.62 -7.39
CA LEU A 263 3.42 13.24 -7.98
C LEU A 263 3.39 13.63 -9.45
N ILE A 264 2.96 12.69 -10.30
CA ILE A 264 2.60 12.93 -11.69
C ILE A 264 1.16 12.45 -11.85
N VAL A 265 0.22 13.39 -11.84
CA VAL A 265 -1.20 13.10 -12.05
C VAL A 265 -1.59 13.52 -13.45
N HIS A 266 -2.23 12.62 -14.19
CA HIS A 266 -2.76 12.96 -15.51
C HIS A 266 -4.20 12.52 -15.68
N GLY A 267 -4.87 13.14 -16.65
CA GLY A 267 -6.23 12.81 -17.02
C GLY A 267 -6.53 13.37 -18.40
N ASP A 268 -7.75 13.19 -18.86
CA ASP A 268 -8.13 13.59 -20.22
C ASP A 268 -8.98 14.89 -20.22
N VAL A 269 -9.74 15.15 -19.15
CA VAL A 269 -10.69 16.29 -19.11
C VAL A 269 -10.79 16.97 -17.74
N ALA A 270 -10.86 16.23 -16.65
CA ALA A 270 -11.09 16.82 -15.32
C ALA A 270 -10.50 15.98 -14.17
N GLY A 271 -10.35 16.62 -13.01
CA GLY A 271 -10.08 15.96 -11.73
C GLY A 271 -8.60 15.78 -11.37
N VAL A 272 -7.68 16.24 -12.21
CA VAL A 272 -6.22 16.11 -11.98
C VAL A 272 -5.76 16.94 -10.79
N GLU A 273 -6.26 18.16 -10.62
CA GLU A 273 -5.87 19.07 -9.53
C GLU A 273 -6.40 18.60 -8.18
N VAL A 274 -7.62 18.05 -8.15
CA VAL A 274 -8.23 17.51 -6.92
C VAL A 274 -7.50 16.23 -6.51
N SER A 275 -7.22 15.33 -7.46
CA SER A 275 -6.52 14.08 -7.18
C SER A 275 -5.09 14.32 -6.72
N ARG A 276 -4.35 15.25 -7.37
CA ARG A 276 -3.00 15.63 -6.94
C ARG A 276 -2.99 16.23 -5.54
N ARG A 277 -3.94 17.12 -5.22
CA ARG A 277 -4.07 17.70 -3.87
C ARG A 277 -4.34 16.62 -2.83
N ALA A 278 -5.31 15.74 -3.07
CA ALA A 278 -5.63 14.65 -2.14
C ALA A 278 -4.44 13.71 -1.89
N LEU A 279 -3.65 13.40 -2.92
CA LEU A 279 -2.42 12.60 -2.76
C LEU A 279 -1.33 13.36 -1.99
N SER A 280 -1.19 14.67 -2.24
CA SER A 280 -0.23 15.51 -1.51
C SER A 280 -0.59 15.57 -0.01
N ASP A 281 -1.85 15.89 0.29
CA ASP A 281 -2.34 16.01 1.67
C ASP A 281 -2.19 14.69 2.44
N TRP A 282 -2.40 13.54 1.77
CA TRP A 282 -2.17 12.23 2.37
C TRP A 282 -0.69 12.00 2.71
N LEU A 283 0.23 12.31 1.79
CA LEU A 283 1.67 12.12 2.01
C LEU A 283 2.21 13.09 3.07
N ASP A 284 1.79 14.35 3.04
CA ASP A 284 2.10 15.35 4.07
C ASP A 284 1.60 14.86 5.45
N TRP A 285 0.38 14.32 5.51
CA TRP A 285 -0.18 13.76 6.74
C TRP A 285 0.67 12.62 7.27
N MET A 286 1.18 11.74 6.41
CA MET A 286 2.07 10.62 6.75
C MET A 286 3.50 11.06 7.15
N GLY A 287 3.81 12.36 7.12
CA GLY A 287 5.12 12.90 7.49
C GLY A 287 6.15 12.82 6.36
N PHE A 288 5.70 12.70 5.11
CA PHE A 288 6.60 12.82 3.96
C PHE A 288 6.93 14.29 3.68
N ILE A 289 8.07 14.52 3.03
CA ILE A 289 8.61 15.83 2.72
C ILE A 289 8.29 16.17 1.25
N ASP A 290 7.59 17.28 1.04
CA ASP A 290 7.34 17.82 -0.31
C ASP A 290 8.68 18.16 -1.00
N ALA A 291 8.95 17.54 -2.15
CA ALA A 291 10.14 17.84 -2.97
C ALA A 291 10.01 19.15 -3.76
N GLY A 292 8.92 19.91 -3.56
CA GLY A 292 8.68 21.25 -4.07
C GLY A 292 7.65 21.29 -5.18
N VAL A 293 7.32 22.51 -5.63
CA VAL A 293 6.26 22.75 -6.63
C VAL A 293 6.48 21.96 -7.92
N GLN A 294 7.72 21.86 -8.40
CA GLN A 294 8.05 21.10 -9.61
C GLN A 294 7.90 19.58 -9.45
N ALA A 295 7.81 19.08 -8.22
CA ALA A 295 7.59 17.66 -7.94
C ALA A 295 6.09 17.29 -7.91
N ARG A 296 5.17 18.25 -8.04
CA ARG A 296 3.72 18.04 -7.95
C ARG A 296 3.04 18.44 -9.26
N LEU A 297 3.09 17.54 -10.23
CA LEU A 297 2.56 17.74 -11.58
C LEU A 297 1.11 17.25 -11.69
N ASP A 298 0.25 18.06 -12.30
CA ASP A 298 -1.08 17.67 -12.78
C ASP A 298 -1.27 18.16 -14.23
N ARG A 299 -1.63 17.30 -15.18
CA ARG A 299 -1.80 17.68 -16.59
C ARG A 299 -2.92 16.92 -17.29
N PHE A 300 -3.61 17.61 -18.21
CA PHE A 300 -4.45 16.94 -19.19
C PHE A 300 -3.62 16.52 -20.40
N ILE A 301 -3.78 15.28 -20.85
CA ILE A 301 -3.10 14.76 -22.04
C ILE A 301 -4.16 14.50 -23.11
N GLY A 302 -4.13 15.29 -24.19
CA GLY A 302 -5.17 15.24 -25.21
C GLY A 302 -6.50 15.82 -24.72
N TYR A 303 -6.48 17.02 -24.13
CA TYR A 303 -7.66 17.68 -23.57
C TYR A 303 -8.83 17.74 -24.59
N TYR A 304 -9.95 17.10 -24.24
CA TYR A 304 -11.13 16.92 -25.12
C TYR A 304 -10.86 16.27 -26.49
N GLN A 305 -9.72 15.61 -26.66
CA GLN A 305 -9.40 14.85 -27.88
C GLN A 305 -9.94 13.41 -27.80
N PRO A 306 -10.09 12.70 -28.93
CA PRO A 306 -10.48 11.30 -28.94
C PRO A 306 -9.51 10.43 -28.12
N TYR A 307 -10.03 9.52 -27.30
CA TYR A 307 -9.21 8.59 -26.51
C TYR A 307 -8.31 7.69 -27.37
N ALA A 308 -8.77 7.36 -28.58
CA ALA A 308 -8.06 6.52 -29.54
C ALA A 308 -6.72 7.12 -29.99
N THR A 309 -6.52 8.44 -29.88
CA THR A 309 -5.27 9.13 -30.25
C THR A 309 -4.48 9.60 -29.03
N SER A 310 -4.79 9.07 -27.84
CA SER A 310 -4.25 9.61 -26.59
C SER A 310 -2.77 9.28 -26.37
N HIS A 311 -2.25 8.24 -27.02
CA HIS A 311 -0.83 7.89 -27.00
C HIS A 311 -0.01 8.81 -27.91
N GLU A 312 -0.53 9.12 -29.10
CA GLU A 312 0.06 10.08 -30.04
C GLU A 312 0.04 11.50 -29.45
N ALA A 313 -1.03 11.85 -28.73
CA ALA A 313 -1.09 13.11 -28.00
C ALA A 313 0.05 13.22 -26.97
N LEU A 314 0.30 12.16 -26.19
CA LEU A 314 1.44 12.12 -25.28
C LEU A 314 2.79 12.20 -26.03
N ASP A 315 2.92 11.55 -27.18
CA ASP A 315 4.17 11.55 -27.97
C ASP A 315 4.58 12.93 -28.45
N GLN A 316 3.58 13.71 -28.86
CA GLN A 316 3.71 15.07 -29.37
C GLN A 316 3.91 16.10 -28.24
N ASP A 317 3.37 15.82 -27.05
CA ASP A 317 3.46 16.70 -25.88
C ASP A 317 4.84 16.62 -25.19
N LYS A 318 5.85 17.16 -25.87
CA LYS A 318 7.22 17.28 -25.33
C LYS A 318 7.27 18.05 -24.01
N PRO A 319 6.49 19.14 -23.82
CA PRO A 319 6.43 19.82 -22.52
C PRO A 319 6.03 18.90 -21.37
N VAL A 320 4.95 18.12 -21.47
CA VAL A 320 4.53 17.19 -20.40
C VAL A 320 5.59 16.13 -20.11
N GLN A 321 6.26 15.62 -21.15
CA GLN A 321 7.38 14.70 -20.97
C GLN A 321 8.54 15.35 -20.20
N GLU A 322 8.86 16.61 -20.48
CA GLU A 322 9.91 17.33 -19.75
C GLU A 322 9.50 17.69 -18.32
N GLU A 323 8.23 17.98 -18.08
CA GLU A 323 7.69 18.16 -16.74
C GLU A 323 7.78 16.87 -15.91
N ALA A 324 7.55 15.70 -16.51
CA ALA A 324 7.77 14.42 -15.85
C ALA A 324 9.26 14.22 -15.47
N ARG A 325 10.20 14.64 -16.33
CA ARG A 325 11.64 14.66 -15.97
C ARG A 325 11.91 15.64 -14.83
N ASN A 326 11.30 16.82 -14.84
CA ASN A 326 11.46 17.82 -13.77
C ASN A 326 10.97 17.30 -12.41
N VAL A 327 9.87 16.54 -12.37
CA VAL A 327 9.44 15.86 -11.14
C VAL A 327 10.54 14.93 -10.62
N ALA A 328 11.11 14.09 -11.49
CA ALA A 328 12.19 13.19 -11.12
C ALA A 328 13.45 13.94 -10.64
N ARG A 329 13.85 15.02 -11.32
CA ARG A 329 15.00 15.87 -10.92
C ARG A 329 14.77 16.55 -9.56
N ALA A 330 13.57 17.06 -9.32
CA ALA A 330 13.22 17.69 -8.06
C ALA A 330 13.29 16.67 -6.90
N VAL A 331 12.75 15.47 -7.11
CA VAL A 331 12.83 14.38 -6.13
C VAL A 331 14.26 13.90 -5.92
N ALA A 332 15.05 13.75 -6.98
CA ALA A 332 16.46 13.38 -6.86
C ALA A 332 17.24 14.37 -6.00
N LYS A 333 17.04 15.68 -6.24
CA LYS A 333 17.64 16.74 -5.43
C LYS A 333 17.18 16.64 -3.97
N ALA A 334 15.88 16.45 -3.73
CA ALA A 334 15.35 16.29 -2.38
C ALA A 334 15.97 15.08 -1.66
N VAL A 335 16.17 13.95 -2.34
CA VAL A 335 16.84 12.76 -1.77
C VAL A 335 18.28 13.04 -1.39
N VAL A 336 19.04 13.77 -2.23
CA VAL A 336 20.42 14.18 -1.90
C VAL A 336 20.45 15.04 -0.65
N GLU A 337 19.57 16.04 -0.56
CA GLU A 337 19.48 16.93 0.61
C GLU A 337 18.99 16.20 1.87
N LEU A 338 18.08 15.24 1.72
CA LEU A 338 17.60 14.34 2.79
C LEU A 338 18.76 13.51 3.34
N ARG A 339 19.50 12.82 2.46
CA ARG A 339 20.61 11.95 2.87
C ARG A 339 21.79 12.71 3.45
N ALA A 340 21.95 13.98 3.09
CA ALA A 340 22.92 14.87 3.72
C ALA A 340 22.44 15.45 5.06
N GLY A 341 21.23 15.12 5.52
CA GLY A 341 20.62 15.64 6.75
C GLY A 341 20.15 17.10 6.66
N ARG A 342 20.30 17.75 5.49
CA ARG A 342 20.01 19.18 5.31
C ARG A 342 18.51 19.47 5.29
N LEU A 343 17.69 18.59 4.73
CA LEU A 343 16.23 18.76 4.79
C LEU A 343 15.70 18.63 6.22
N GLN A 344 16.25 17.70 7.01
CA GLN A 344 15.82 17.54 8.40
C GLN A 344 16.25 18.73 9.27
N ALA A 345 17.45 19.28 9.01
CA ALA A 345 18.01 20.40 9.78
C ALA A 345 17.21 21.71 9.64
N VAL A 346 16.53 21.92 8.50
CA VAL A 346 15.73 23.14 8.26
C VAL A 346 14.26 22.99 8.64
N GLN A 347 13.81 21.77 8.97
CA GLN A 347 12.45 21.53 9.44
C GLN A 347 12.30 22.02 10.89
N PRO A 348 11.25 22.79 11.20
CA PRO A 348 11.06 23.30 12.55
C PRO A 348 10.71 22.14 13.50
N SER A 349 11.40 22.06 14.64
CA SER A 349 11.08 21.09 15.69
C SER A 349 9.86 21.57 16.48
N LEU A 350 8.67 21.21 16.00
CA LEU A 350 7.40 21.59 16.60
C LEU A 350 6.66 20.35 17.11
N SER A 351 6.25 20.37 18.38
CA SER A 351 5.29 19.40 18.88
C SER A 351 3.94 19.63 18.22
N ARG A 352 3.29 18.59 17.69
CA ARG A 352 1.90 18.67 17.23
C ARG A 352 0.99 18.85 18.46
N PRO A 353 0.29 19.98 18.63
CA PRO A 353 -0.57 20.18 19.80
C PRO A 353 -1.78 19.22 19.83
N ARG A 354 -2.14 18.69 18.65
CA ARG A 354 -3.21 17.72 18.44
C ARG A 354 -2.65 16.58 17.57
N PRO A 355 -1.97 15.60 18.17
CA PRO A 355 -1.41 14.47 17.42
C PRO A 355 -2.49 13.56 16.86
N LYS A 356 -3.67 13.51 17.52
CA LYS A 356 -5.00 13.11 17.00
C LYS A 356 -6.08 13.29 18.06
#